data_AF-A0A6L7CGT3-F1
#
_entry.id   AF-A0A6L7CGT3-F1
#
_cell.length_a   1.000
_cell.length_b   1.000
_cell.length_c   1.000
_cell.angle_alpha   90.00
_cell.angle_beta   90.00
_cell.angle_gamma   90.00
#
_symmetry.space_group_name_H-M   'P 1'
#
loop_
_entity.id
_entity.type
_entity.pdbx_description
1 polymer ?
#
loop_
_entity_poly.entity_id
_entity_poly.type
_entity_poly.pdbx_seq_one_letter_code
_entity_poly.pdbx_strand_id
1 'polypeptide(L)'
;GVRYDSPVDGRTREFKVDVESTDKRHPFTQPDQDTAKHCADSKVKRVQKAGRQMTITLPCRPALLKAGAEMRFITQGFGVREDHNWQAESVEFTLTPGQGFTLNLSLATDISAKGKASGKKKGVNYFG
;
A
#
# COMPACT_ATOMS: atom_id res chain seq x y z
N GLY A 1 18.83 -3.04 2.25
CA GLY A 1 19.59 -3.62 1.13
C GLY A 1 19.25 -5.08 0.95
N VAL A 2 19.24 -5.58 -0.29
CA VAL A 2 18.95 -6.98 -0.63
C VAL A 2 20.15 -7.58 -1.38
N ARG A 3 20.62 -8.76 -0.96
CA ARG A 3 21.68 -9.49 -1.66
C ARG A 3 21.09 -10.45 -2.68
N TYR A 4 21.73 -10.58 -3.84
CA TYR A 4 21.36 -11.52 -4.89
C TYR A 4 22.58 -12.32 -5.35
N ASP A 5 22.35 -13.56 -5.77
CA ASP A 5 23.38 -14.40 -6.36
C ASP A 5 23.52 -14.08 -7.85
N SER A 6 24.76 -13.91 -8.33
CA SER A 6 25.00 -13.66 -9.74
C SER A 6 25.31 -14.98 -10.44
N PRO A 7 24.45 -15.47 -11.36
CA PRO A 7 24.62 -16.75 -12.04
C PRO A 7 25.84 -16.78 -12.99
N VAL A 8 26.49 -15.63 -13.20
CA VAL A 8 27.70 -15.50 -14.03
C VAL A 8 28.96 -15.89 -13.25
N ASP A 9 29.02 -15.56 -11.96
CA ASP A 9 30.24 -15.68 -11.15
C ASP A 9 30.06 -16.55 -9.88
N GLY A 10 28.84 -16.97 -9.54
CA GLY A 10 28.53 -17.73 -8.32
C GLY A 10 28.86 -16.97 -7.02
N ARG A 11 28.93 -15.64 -7.10
CA ARG A 11 29.24 -14.75 -5.97
C ARG A 11 28.02 -13.93 -5.59
N THR A 12 27.77 -13.85 -4.29
CA THR A 12 26.70 -13.02 -3.72
C THR A 12 27.06 -11.53 -3.80
N ARG A 13 26.23 -10.73 -4.47
CA ARG A 13 26.35 -9.27 -4.56
C ARG A 13 25.26 -8.58 -3.74
N GLU A 14 25.50 -7.36 -3.27
CA GLU A 14 24.56 -6.61 -2.42
C GLU A 14 24.02 -5.38 -3.15
N PHE A 15 22.70 -5.30 -3.31
CA PHE A 15 21.99 -4.12 -3.78
C PHE A 15 21.44 -3.35 -2.56
N LYS A 16 22.15 -2.30 -2.14
CA LYS A 16 21.70 -1.43 -1.04
C LYS A 16 20.85 -0.29 -1.58
N VAL A 17 19.59 -0.28 -1.16
CA VAL A 17 18.79 0.94 -1.01
C VAL A 17 18.73 1.20 0.49
N ASP A 18 19.15 2.40 0.90
CA ASP A 18 19.14 2.82 2.31
C ASP A 18 17.70 2.95 2.79
N VAL A 19 17.28 1.96 3.58
CA VAL A 19 16.07 2.00 4.38
C VAL A 19 16.45 1.35 5.71
N GLU A 20 16.34 2.13 6.79
CA GLU A 20 16.57 1.69 8.17
C GLU A 20 15.51 0.65 8.57
N SER A 21 15.79 -0.63 8.32
CA SER A 21 14.99 -1.74 8.86
C SER A 21 15.86 -2.97 9.03
N THR A 22 15.71 -3.66 10.16
CA THR A 22 16.41 -4.90 10.50
C THR A 22 15.85 -6.08 9.71
N ASP A 23 16.53 -6.46 8.64
CA ASP A 23 16.17 -7.63 7.81
C ASP A 23 16.66 -8.94 8.45
N LYS A 24 15.77 -9.93 8.58
CA LYS A 24 16.08 -11.28 9.08
C LYS A 24 16.98 -12.02 8.07
N ARG A 25 18.18 -12.43 8.49
CA ARG A 25 19.17 -13.17 7.67
C ARG A 25 18.79 -14.63 7.55
N HIS A 26 18.59 -15.16 6.34
CA HIS A 26 18.39 -16.61 6.09
C HIS A 26 19.43 -17.06 5.04
N PRO A 27 20.48 -17.81 5.42
CA PRO A 27 21.65 -18.03 4.57
C PRO A 27 21.49 -19.05 3.43
N PHE A 28 20.41 -19.85 3.38
CA PHE A 28 20.26 -20.95 2.41
C PHE A 28 19.05 -20.82 1.45
N THR A 29 18.32 -19.70 1.47
CA THR A 29 17.17 -19.44 0.59
C THR A 29 17.25 -18.03 0.01
N GLN A 30 18.36 -17.72 -0.67
CA GLN A 30 18.50 -16.40 -1.27
C GLN A 30 17.61 -16.26 -2.51
N PRO A 31 16.81 -15.19 -2.60
CA PRO A 31 15.98 -14.92 -3.77
C PRO A 31 16.84 -14.60 -4.99
N ASP A 32 16.40 -15.06 -6.17
CA ASP A 32 16.93 -14.63 -7.47
C ASP A 32 16.88 -13.10 -7.61
N GLN A 33 17.76 -12.50 -8.42
CA GLN A 33 17.94 -11.05 -8.55
C GLN A 33 16.61 -10.31 -8.81
N ASP A 34 15.75 -10.88 -9.66
CA ASP A 34 14.44 -10.30 -9.97
C ASP A 34 13.48 -10.37 -8.77
N THR A 35 13.48 -11.50 -8.06
CA THR A 35 12.68 -11.64 -6.83
C THR A 35 13.18 -10.74 -5.70
N ALA A 36 14.50 -10.54 -5.58
CA ALA A 36 15.13 -9.60 -4.65
C ALA A 36 14.70 -8.15 -4.93
N LYS A 37 14.67 -7.76 -6.22
CA LYS A 37 14.20 -6.44 -6.66
C LYS A 37 12.71 -6.25 -6.34
N HIS A 38 11.87 -7.24 -6.65
CA HIS A 38 10.44 -7.19 -6.32
C HIS A 38 10.17 -7.09 -4.82
N CYS A 39 10.96 -7.79 -4.00
CA CYS A 39 10.87 -7.69 -2.54
C CYS A 39 11.27 -6.31 -2.02
N ALA A 40 12.34 -5.71 -2.57
CA ALA A 40 12.76 -4.35 -2.22
C ALA A 40 11.67 -3.33 -2.57
N ASP A 41 11.13 -3.38 -3.79
CA ASP A 41 10.07 -2.47 -4.24
C ASP A 41 8.80 -2.63 -3.39
N SER A 42 8.46 -3.86 -3.01
CA SER A 42 7.31 -4.15 -2.15
C SER A 42 7.50 -3.59 -0.73
N LYS A 43 8.72 -3.68 -0.18
CA LYS A 43 9.08 -3.07 1.11
C LYS A 43 8.94 -1.54 1.06
N VAL A 44 9.44 -0.91 -0.01
CA VAL A 44 9.33 0.54 -0.21
C VAL A 44 7.86 0.96 -0.27
N LYS A 45 7.04 0.26 -1.06
CA LYS A 45 5.59 0.54 -1.15
C LYS A 45 4.89 0.38 0.21
N ARG A 46 5.24 -0.66 0.97
CA ARG A 46 4.69 -0.87 2.31
C ARG A 46 5.02 0.28 3.25
N VAL A 47 6.27 0.74 3.27
CA VAL A 47 6.69 1.89 4.09
C VAL A 47 5.99 3.17 3.65
N GLN A 48 5.86 3.40 2.34
CA GLN A 48 5.15 4.58 1.83
C GLN A 48 3.66 4.58 2.19
N LYS A 49 3.00 3.42 2.14
CA LYS A 49 1.60 3.27 2.55
C LYS A 49 1.43 3.51 4.05
N ALA A 50 2.30 2.92 4.86
CA ALA A 50 2.31 3.07 6.32
C ALA A 50 2.80 4.45 6.81
N GLY A 51 3.48 5.23 5.96
CA GLY A 51 4.04 6.53 6.32
C GLY A 51 2.99 7.54 6.78
N ARG A 52 1.71 7.31 6.45
CA ARG A 52 0.60 8.07 7.02
C ARG A 52 -0.63 7.20 7.18
N GLN A 53 -1.19 7.26 8.39
CA GLN A 53 -2.41 6.55 8.76
C GLN A 53 -3.42 7.53 9.38
N MET A 54 -4.69 7.20 9.26
CA MET A 54 -5.80 7.96 9.84
C MET A 54 -6.87 6.98 10.29
N THR A 55 -7.43 7.21 11.47
CA THR A 55 -8.57 6.43 11.97
C THR A 55 -9.77 7.36 12.08
N ILE A 56 -10.89 6.98 11.48
CA ILE A 56 -12.12 7.77 11.52
C ILE A 56 -13.25 6.90 12.05
N THR A 57 -13.87 7.35 13.13
CA THR A 57 -15.11 6.77 13.65
C THR A 57 -16.27 7.72 13.35
N LEU A 58 -17.32 7.19 12.73
CA LEU A 58 -18.46 7.97 12.27
C LEU A 58 -19.75 7.14 12.32
N PRO A 59 -20.94 7.77 12.41
CA PRO A 59 -22.21 7.06 12.36
C PRO A 59 -22.40 6.43 10.97
N CYS A 60 -22.71 5.13 10.93
CA CYS A 60 -22.79 4.41 9.67
C CYS A 60 -24.05 4.79 8.90
N ARG A 61 -23.89 5.59 7.84
CA ARG A 61 -24.96 5.94 6.91
C ARG A 61 -25.17 4.81 5.91
N PRO A 62 -26.39 4.63 5.35
CA PRO A 62 -26.66 3.57 4.36
C PRO A 62 -25.72 3.57 3.16
N ALA A 63 -25.28 4.74 2.70
CA ALA A 63 -24.30 4.88 1.61
C ALA A 63 -22.94 4.23 1.93
N LEU A 64 -22.59 4.13 3.21
CA LEU A 64 -21.32 3.60 3.70
C LEU A 64 -21.37 2.09 4.00
N LEU A 65 -22.52 1.44 3.87
CA LEU A 65 -22.63 -0.03 3.97
C LEU A 65 -21.83 -0.75 2.89
N LYS A 66 -21.58 -0.09 1.77
CA LYS A 66 -20.74 -0.62 0.69
C LYS A 66 -19.25 -0.48 1.01
N ALA A 67 -18.88 0.21 2.09
CA ALA A 67 -17.49 0.37 2.49
C ALA A 67 -16.87 -1.00 2.78
N GLY A 68 -15.76 -1.27 2.12
CA GLY A 68 -14.97 -2.47 2.32
C GLY A 68 -13.48 -2.14 2.38
N ALA A 69 -12.67 -3.16 2.70
CA ALA A 69 -11.23 -3.07 2.54
C ALA A 69 -10.88 -2.72 1.08
N GLU A 70 -9.78 -2.00 0.88
CA GLU A 70 -9.30 -1.51 -0.42
C GLU A 70 -10.12 -0.40 -1.08
N MET A 71 -11.25 0.01 -0.51
CA MET A 71 -11.97 1.19 -1.00
C MET A 71 -11.18 2.48 -0.75
N ARG A 72 -11.42 3.46 -1.63
CA ARG A 72 -10.79 4.77 -1.56
C ARG A 72 -11.70 5.78 -0.88
N PHE A 73 -11.12 6.54 0.03
CA PHE A 73 -11.78 7.65 0.71
C PHE A 73 -11.02 8.93 0.42
N ILE A 74 -11.74 10.03 0.25
CA ILE A 74 -11.17 11.36 0.10
C ILE A 74 -11.69 12.18 1.27
N THR A 75 -10.78 12.66 2.12
CA THR A 75 -11.11 13.59 3.20
C THR A 75 -10.99 15.01 2.67
N GLN A 76 -11.95 15.86 3.03
CA GLN A 76 -11.98 17.28 2.68
C GLN A 76 -12.47 18.08 3.88
N GLY A 77 -11.88 19.24 4.12
CA GLY A 77 -12.27 20.15 5.19
C GLY A 77 -11.64 19.84 6.56
N PHE A 78 -10.72 18.87 6.64
CA PHE A 78 -9.92 18.61 7.84
C PHE A 78 -8.63 19.45 7.88
N GLY A 79 -8.20 20.00 6.73
CA GLY A 79 -7.01 20.83 6.61
C GLY A 79 -5.96 20.25 5.66
N VAL A 80 -4.94 21.04 5.35
CA VAL A 80 -3.93 20.73 4.30
C VAL A 80 -3.22 19.40 4.53
N ARG A 81 -3.00 19.05 5.80
CA ARG A 81 -2.45 17.75 6.13
C ARG A 81 -3.55 16.73 5.90
N GLU A 82 -4.60 16.72 6.69
CA GLU A 82 -5.55 15.61 6.84
C GLU A 82 -6.40 15.34 5.58
N ASP A 83 -6.57 16.34 4.72
CA ASP A 83 -7.22 16.22 3.42
C ASP A 83 -6.33 15.47 2.44
N HIS A 84 -6.66 14.21 2.18
CA HIS A 84 -5.84 13.32 1.36
C HIS A 84 -6.68 12.22 0.69
N ASN A 85 -6.06 11.55 -0.29
CA ASN A 85 -6.54 10.29 -0.84
C ASN A 85 -6.10 9.12 0.06
N TRP A 86 -7.06 8.40 0.60
CA TRP A 86 -6.86 7.32 1.54
C TRP A 86 -7.33 6.00 0.93
N GLN A 87 -6.65 4.91 1.27
CA GLN A 87 -7.10 3.55 1.04
C GLN A 87 -7.45 2.90 2.38
N ALA A 88 -8.65 2.33 2.49
CA ALA A 88 -9.05 1.60 3.69
C ALA A 88 -8.27 0.29 3.82
N GLU A 89 -7.60 0.13 4.97
CA GLU A 89 -6.94 -1.11 5.37
C GLU A 89 -7.89 -2.03 6.11
N SER A 90 -8.73 -1.46 6.97
CA SER A 90 -9.80 -2.18 7.66
C SER A 90 -11.05 -1.31 7.80
N VAL A 91 -12.18 -2.01 7.81
CA VAL A 91 -13.51 -1.43 8.00
C VAL A 91 -14.20 -2.28 9.05
N GLU A 92 -14.64 -1.64 10.13
CA GLU A 92 -15.34 -2.30 11.23
C GLU A 92 -16.70 -1.64 11.40
N PHE A 93 -17.73 -2.48 11.39
CA PHE A 93 -19.11 -2.08 11.62
C PHE A 93 -19.52 -2.57 13.00
N THR A 94 -20.03 -1.66 13.84
CA THR A 94 -20.45 -1.98 15.20
C THR A 94 -21.87 -1.51 15.43
N LEU A 95 -22.71 -2.39 15.97
CA LEU A 95 -24.09 -2.05 16.36
C LEU A 95 -24.20 -2.21 17.87
N THR A 96 -24.36 -1.08 18.57
CA THR A 96 -24.46 -1.06 20.03
C THR A 96 -25.80 -0.47 20.46
N PRO A 97 -26.55 -1.14 21.35
CA PRO A 97 -27.77 -0.58 21.94
C PRO A 97 -27.49 0.80 22.55
N GLY A 98 -28.30 1.81 22.20
CA GLY A 98 -28.15 3.18 22.70
C GLY A 98 -27.15 4.07 21.93
N GLN A 99 -26.11 3.50 21.31
CA GLN A 99 -25.15 4.23 20.46
C GLN A 99 -25.45 4.12 18.95
N GLY A 100 -26.28 3.15 18.57
CA GLY A 100 -26.68 2.94 17.18
C GLY A 100 -25.61 2.23 16.37
N PHE A 101 -25.66 2.41 15.04
CA PHE A 101 -24.77 1.75 14.10
C PHE A 101 -23.61 2.66 13.72
N THR A 102 -22.39 2.24 14.03
CA THR A 102 -21.15 3.01 13.83
C THR A 102 -20.21 2.31 12.87
N LEU A 103 -19.42 3.11 12.17
CA LEU A 103 -18.39 2.68 11.24
C LEU A 103 -17.03 3.19 11.73
N ASN A 104 -16.07 2.29 11.85
CA ASN A 104 -14.69 2.59 12.15
C ASN A 104 -13.81 2.26 10.93
N LEU A 105 -13.07 3.26 10.45
CA LEU A 105 -12.23 3.15 9.26
C LEU A 105 -10.77 3.30 9.66
N SER A 106 -9.96 2.29 9.37
CA SER A 106 -8.51 2.41 9.37
C SER A 106 -8.04 2.73 7.95
N LEU A 107 -7.42 3.90 7.79
CA LEU A 107 -7.02 4.44 6.51
C LEU A 107 -5.51 4.56 6.43
N ALA A 108 -4.94 4.20 5.28
CA ALA A 108 -3.55 4.43 4.94
C ALA A 108 -3.42 5.24 3.65
N THR A 109 -2.25 5.80 3.41
CA THR A 109 -2.02 6.66 2.22
C THR A 109 -2.26 5.87 0.94
N ASP A 110 -3.08 6.39 0.03
CA ASP A 110 -3.22 5.77 -1.30
C ASP A 110 -1.97 6.04 -2.16
N ILE A 111 -1.11 5.02 -2.28
CA ILE A 111 0.10 5.05 -3.10
C ILE A 111 -0.14 4.69 -4.57
N SER A 112 -1.37 4.30 -4.95
CA SER A 112 -1.70 3.91 -6.33
C SER A 112 -1.78 5.10 -7.28
N ALA A 113 -2.01 6.31 -6.76
CA ALA A 113 -2.10 7.54 -7.55
C ALA A 113 -0.72 8.08 -8.00
N LYS A 114 0.36 7.81 -7.25
CA LYS A 114 1.72 8.30 -7.60
C LYS A 114 2.30 7.67 -8.87
N GLY A 115 1.66 6.62 -9.41
CA GLY A 115 2.10 5.92 -10.63
C GLY A 115 1.34 6.27 -11.91
N LYS A 116 0.40 7.23 -11.90
CA LYS A 116 -0.38 7.58 -13.10
C LYS A 116 -0.29 9.06 -13.46
N ALA A 117 0.87 9.48 -13.95
CA ALA A 117 0.84 10.26 -15.18
C ALA A 117 0.24 9.32 -16.23
N SER A 118 -0.98 9.57 -16.70
CA SER A 118 -1.67 8.70 -17.64
C SER A 118 -0.99 8.76 -19.02
N GLY A 119 0.13 8.06 -19.15
CA GLY A 119 0.66 7.65 -20.43
C GLY A 119 -0.40 6.77 -21.09
N LYS A 120 -1.14 7.35 -22.02
CA LYS A 120 -2.16 6.71 -22.85
C LYS A 120 -1.52 5.49 -23.53
N LYS A 121 -1.64 4.31 -22.93
CA LYS A 121 -1.21 3.06 -23.57
C LYS A 121 -2.15 2.86 -24.76
N LYS A 122 -1.65 3.17 -25.97
CA LYS A 122 -2.30 2.75 -27.21
C LYS A 122 -2.37 1.22 -27.16
N GLY A 123 -3.58 0.69 -27.00
CA GLY A 123 -3.83 -0.74 -27.20
C GLY A 123 -3.42 -1.13 -28.62
N VAL A 124 -2.89 -2.33 -28.78
CA VAL A 124 -2.60 -2.91 -30.09
C VAL A 124 -3.92 -3.06 -30.83
N ASN A 125 -4.03 -2.41 -31.99
CA ASN A 125 -5.22 -2.49 -32.83
C ASN A 125 -5.14 -3.78 -33.66
N TYR A 126 -5.88 -4.81 -33.26
CA TYR A 126 -5.90 -6.12 -33.94
C TYR A 126 -6.83 -6.15 -35.16
N PHE A 127 -7.48 -5.04 -35.48
CA PHE A 127 -8.27 -4.86 -36.69
C PHE A 127 -7.69 -3.66 -37.43
N GLY A 128 -6.73 -3.96 -38.32
CA GLY A 128 -6.33 -3.06 -39.39
C GLY A 128 -7.43 -2.94 -40.43
#